data_AF-A0A0A6Q0B5-F1
#
_entry.id   AF-A0A0A6Q0B5-F1
#
_cell.length_a   1.000
_cell.length_b   1.000
_cell.length_c   1.000
_cell.angle_alpha   90.00
_cell.angle_beta   90.00
_cell.angle_gamma   90.00
#
_symmetry.space_group_name_H-M   'P 1'
#
loop_
_entity.id
_entity.type
_entity.pdbx_description
1 polymer ?
#
loop_
_entity_poly.entity_id
_entity_poly.type
_entity_poly.pdbx_seq_one_letter_code
_entity_poly.pdbx_strand_id
1 'polypeptide(L)' 'MNLLYETNQRITYCNARLRDLHECLKKDSLTRDAEAYLRDEIRKSEKNIQYYSELLQELEKDGEA' A
#
# COMPACT_ATOMS: atom_id res chain seq x y z
N MET A 1 -0.94 -15.34 -16.62
CA MET A 1 -0.86 -14.21 -15.68
C MET A 1 -1.96 -14.43 -14.66
N ASN A 2 -1.63 -14.72 -13.40
CA ASN A 2 -2.63 -15.04 -12.38
C ASN A 2 -2.96 -13.75 -11.62
N LEU A 3 -4.18 -13.25 -11.80
CA LEU A 3 -4.60 -11.97 -11.26
C LEU A 3 -4.66 -11.97 -9.72
N LEU A 4 -5.04 -13.09 -9.08
CA LEU A 4 -4.98 -13.24 -7.62
C LEU A 4 -3.54 -13.14 -7.10
N TYR A 5 -2.60 -13.78 -7.79
CA TYR A 5 -1.19 -13.71 -7.43
C TYR A 5 -0.66 -12.28 -7.55
N GLU A 6 -0.97 -11.58 -8.64
CA GLU A 6 -0.50 -10.22 -8.87
C GLU A 6 -1.10 -9.21 -7.90
N THR A 7 -2.39 -9.32 -7.63
CA THR A 7 -3.07 -8.49 -6.63
C THR A 7 -2.43 -8.69 -5.25
N ASN A 8 -2.14 -9.93 -4.85
CA ASN A 8 -1.39 -10.21 -3.62
C ASN A 8 0.00 -9.57 -3.62
N GLN A 9 0.77 -9.71 -4.71
CA GLN A 9 2.09 -9.09 -4.82
C GLN A 9 2.03 -7.55 -4.71
N ARG A 10 0.98 -6.93 -5.26
CA ARG A 10 0.75 -5.48 -5.14
C ARG A 10 0.45 -5.08 -3.70
N ILE A 11 -0.36 -5.84 -2.97
CA ILE A 11 -0.63 -5.62 -1.54
C ILE A 11 0.67 -5.73 -0.73
N THR A 12 1.46 -6.79 -0.94
CA THR A 12 2.75 -6.97 -0.26
C THR A 12 3.69 -5.79 -0.51
N TYR A 13 3.81 -5.35 -1.77
CA TYR A 13 4.62 -4.19 -2.12
C TYR A 13 4.15 -2.89 -1.43
N CYS A 14 2.84 -2.62 -1.43
CA CYS A 14 2.30 -1.41 -0.80
C CYS A 14 2.51 -1.43 0.72
N ASN A 15 2.36 -2.59 1.36
CA ASN A 15 2.65 -2.75 2.80
C ASN A 15 4.12 -2.52 3.14
N ALA A 16 5.05 -3.06 2.32
CA ALA A 16 6.48 -2.82 2.51
C ALA A 16 6.81 -1.33 2.37
N ARG A 17 6.30 -0.68 1.32
CA ARG A 17 6.46 0.77 1.11
C ARG A 17 5.90 1.59 2.26
N LEU A 18 4.70 1.24 2.77
CA LEU A 18 4.07 1.93 3.89
C LEU A 18 4.95 1.87 5.15
N ARG A 19 5.54 0.70 5.43
CA ARG A 19 6.50 0.54 6.53
C ARG A 19 7.71 1.45 6.35
N ASP A 20 8.33 1.44 5.18
CA ASP A 20 9.52 2.28 4.90
C ASP A 20 9.20 3.77 5.04
N LEU A 21 8.02 4.21 4.58
CA LEU A 21 7.58 5.60 4.72
C LEU A 21 7.38 5.99 6.18
N HIS A 22 6.79 5.12 7.00
CA HIS A 22 6.66 5.35 8.44
C HIS A 22 8.02 5.38 9.15
N GLU A 23 8.97 4.52 8.76
CA GLU A 23 10.34 4.57 9.27
C GLU A 23 11.04 5.88 8.88
N CYS A 24 10.84 6.38 7.66
CA CYS A 24 11.35 7.68 7.23
C CYS A 24 10.75 8.84 8.04
N LEU A 25 9.45 8.77 8.35
CA LEU A 25 8.75 9.81 9.11
C LEU A 25 9.25 9.94 10.57
N LYS A 26 9.87 8.89 11.12
CA LYS A 26 10.44 8.89 12.47
C LYS A 26 11.79 9.63 12.57
N LYS A 27 12.36 10.09 11.45
CA LYS A 27 13.65 10.80 11.47
C LYS A 27 13.47 12.21 12.03
N ASP A 28 14.30 12.58 13.00
CA ASP A 28 14.22 13.86 13.73
C ASP A 28 14.53 15.11 12.89
N SER A 29 15.02 14.95 11.66
CA SER A 29 15.55 16.04 10.83
C SER A 29 14.80 16.25 9.50
N LEU A 30 13.51 15.97 9.46
CA LEU A 30 12.69 16.26 8.27
C LEU A 30 12.33 17.74 8.18
N THR A 31 12.47 18.31 6.99
CA THR A 31 11.84 19.58 6.66
C THR A 31 10.31 19.41 6.60
N ARG A 32 9.55 20.50 6.81
CA ARG A 32 8.08 20.47 6.74
C ARG A 32 7.56 19.92 5.41
N ASP A 33 8.17 20.30 4.30
CA ASP A 33 7.76 19.84 2.97
C ASP A 33 8.02 18.35 2.79
N ALA A 34 9.15 17.86 3.30
CA ALA A 34 9.46 16.43 3.29
C ALA A 34 8.47 15.62 4.16
N GLU A 35 8.11 16.15 5.33
CA GLU A 35 7.09 15.52 6.20
C GLU A 35 5.71 15.48 5.51
N ALA A 36 5.28 16.60 4.91
CA ALA A 36 4.02 16.67 4.18
C ALA A 36 3.98 15.68 3.02
N TYR A 37 5.06 15.61 2.23
CA TYR A 37 5.20 14.63 1.16
C TYR A 37 5.10 13.19 1.67
N LEU A 38 5.83 12.85 2.74
CA LEU A 38 5.78 11.51 3.33
C LEU A 38 4.37 11.15 3.80
N ARG A 39 3.66 12.08 4.44
CA ARG A 39 2.26 11.87 4.88
C ARG A 39 1.32 11.64 3.71
N ASP A 40 1.49 12.34 2.60
CA ASP A 40 0.68 12.13 1.40
C ASP A 40 1.00 10.79 0.72
N GLU A 41 2.27 10.37 0.67
CA GLU A 41 2.66 9.06 0.16
C GLU A 41 2.16 7.91 1.04
N ILE A 42 2.12 8.11 2.36
CA ILE A 42 1.48 7.17 3.31
C ILE A 42 0.01 7.01 2.96
N ARG A 43 -0.74 8.12 2.84
CA ARG A 43 -2.17 8.09 2.49
C ARG A 43 -2.43 7.40 1.15
N LYS A 44 -1.58 7.62 0.14
CA LYS A 44 -1.69 6.93 -1.15
C LYS A 44 -1.46 5.43 -1.01
N SER A 45 -0.47 5.03 -0.21
CA SER A 45 -0.16 3.63 0.03
C SER A 45 -1.30 2.92 0.77
N GLU A 46 -1.89 3.55 1.79
CA GLU A 46 -3.08 3.05 2.49
C GLU A 46 -4.28 2.87 1.54
N LYS A 47 -4.56 3.87 0.70
CA LYS A 47 -5.64 3.76 -0.32
C LYS A 47 -5.40 2.64 -1.31
N ASN A 48 -4.16 2.44 -1.75
CA ASN A 48 -3.82 1.35 -2.66
C ASN A 48 -4.00 -0.01 -1.98
N ILE A 49 -3.59 -0.15 -0.72
CA ILE A 49 -3.80 -1.39 0.05
C ILE A 49 -5.30 -1.70 0.14
N GLN A 50 -6.12 -0.70 0.48
CA GLN A 50 -7.57 -0.85 0.55
C GLN A 50 -8.13 -1.33 -0.79
N TYR A 51 -7.81 -0.64 -1.89
CA TYR A 51 -8.28 -0.98 -3.23
C TYR A 51 -7.91 -2.41 -3.63
N TYR A 52 -6.64 -2.80 -3.47
CA TYR A 52 -6.22 -4.15 -3.85
C TYR A 52 -6.78 -5.23 -2.92
N SER A 53 -7.04 -4.91 -1.65
CA SER A 53 -7.67 -5.85 -0.72
C SER A 53 -9.14 -6.09 -1.08
N GLU A 54 -9.88 -5.05 -1.45
CA GLU A 54 -11.24 -5.17 -1.98
C GLU A 54 -11.25 -5.96 -3.30
N LEU A 55 -10.33 -5.66 -4.22
CA LEU A 55 -10.18 -6.41 -5.46
C LEU A 55 -9.88 -7.90 -5.20
N LEU A 56 -8.99 -8.21 -4.24
CA LEU A 56 -8.64 -9.58 -3.90
C LEU A 56 -9.87 -10.36 -3.43
N GLN A 57 -10.70 -9.75 -2.58
CA GLN A 57 -11.95 -10.37 -2.10
C GLN A 57 -12.92 -10.69 -3.23
N GLU A 58 -13.08 -9.79 -4.20
CA GLU A 58 -13.97 -10.05 -5.34
C GLU A 58 -13.40 -11.16 -6.25
N LEU A 59 -12.09 -11.17 -6.48
CA LEU A 59 -11.45 -12.22 -7.29
C LEU A 59 -11.52 -13.60 -6.63
N GLU A 60 -11.45 -13.68 -5.30
CA GLU A 60 -11.59 -14.94 -4.56
C GLU A 60 -13.03 -15.48 -4.66
N LYS A 61 -14.04 -14.61 -4.58
CA LYS A 61 -15.45 -15.00 -4.78
C LYS A 61 -15.73 -15.53 -6.19
N ASP A 62 -15.19 -14.86 -7.22
CA ASP A 62 -15.36 -15.28 -8.61
C ASP A 62 -14.61 -16.58 -8.94
N GLY A 63 -13.53 -16.89 -8.21
CA GLY A 63 -12.78 -18.13 -8.34
C GLY A 63 -13.40 -19.35 -7.64
N GLU A 64 -14.37 -19.14 -6.76
CA GLU A 64 -15.14 -20.19 -6.06
C GLU A 64 -16.50 -20.52 -6.72
N ALA A 65 -16.83 -19.88 -7.85
CA ALA A 65 -18.04 -20.13 -8.66
C ALA A 65 -17.80 -21.14 -9.79
#